data_AF-A0A963QDI4-F1
#
_entry.id   AF-A0A963QDI4-F1
#
_cell.length_a   1.000
_cell.length_b   1.000
_cell.length_c   1.000
_cell.angle_alpha   90.00
_cell.angle_beta   90.00
_cell.angle_gamma   90.00
#
_symmetry.space_group_name_H-M   'P 1'
#
loop_
_entity.id
_entity.type
_entity.pdbx_description
1 polymer ?
#
loop_
_entity_poly.entity_id
_entity_poly.type
_entity_poly.pdbx_seq_one_letter_code
_entity_poly.pdbx_strand_id
1 'polypeptide(L)'
;MSEMFKIALPDGSVREMPRGSTPADVAAAIGPGLAKAALAARVNGELRDLTRPFDGDAQLALVTARDETDALELARHDFAHVLAEAVQALWPGTQITFGPATDDGFYYDVMAPASREPFSMDDL
;
A
#
# COMPACT_ATOMS: atom_id res chain seq x y z
N MET A 1 -4.97 32.74 2.24
CA MET A 1 -6.06 31.76 2.36
C MET A 1 -5.51 30.46 1.81
N SER A 2 -5.60 29.36 2.56
CA SER A 2 -5.16 28.05 2.09
C SER A 2 -6.12 27.57 0.99
N GLU A 3 -5.57 27.03 -0.10
CA GLU A 3 -6.35 26.37 -1.13
C GLU A 3 -7.03 25.13 -0.54
N MET A 4 -8.32 24.94 -0.85
CA MET A 4 -9.14 23.83 -0.34
C MET A 4 -9.57 22.95 -1.53
N PHE A 5 -9.42 21.64 -1.38
CA PHE A 5 -9.88 20.63 -2.33
C PHE A 5 -11.20 20.03 -1.87
N LYS A 6 -12.06 19.71 -2.84
CA LYS A 6 -13.32 19.00 -2.64
C LYS A 6 -13.09 17.51 -2.86
N ILE A 7 -13.23 16.74 -1.78
CA ILE A 7 -13.07 15.29 -1.79
C ILE A 7 -14.45 14.66 -1.70
N ALA A 8 -14.91 14.08 -2.80
CA ALA A 8 -16.19 13.38 -2.88
C ALA A 8 -16.04 11.93 -2.38
N LEU A 9 -16.98 11.49 -1.53
CA LEU A 9 -17.01 10.16 -0.93
C LEU A 9 -18.10 9.28 -1.57
N PRO A 10 -18.06 7.95 -1.40
CA PRO A 10 -18.98 7.04 -2.08
C PRO A 10 -20.43 7.17 -1.59
N ASP A 11 -20.65 7.73 -0.40
CA ASP A 11 -21.97 8.05 0.14
C ASP A 11 -22.58 9.34 -0.44
N GLY A 12 -21.88 9.99 -1.37
CA GLY A 12 -22.28 11.25 -1.99
C GLY A 12 -21.92 12.50 -1.18
N SER A 13 -21.36 12.33 0.03
CA SER A 13 -20.88 13.46 0.81
C SER A 13 -19.59 14.05 0.22
N VAL A 14 -19.36 15.34 0.47
CA VAL A 14 -18.15 16.04 0.04
C VAL A 14 -17.47 16.64 1.26
N ARG A 15 -16.16 16.44 1.35
CA ARG A 15 -15.30 17.00 2.40
C ARG A 15 -14.38 18.05 1.79
N GLU A 16 -14.27 19.20 2.44
CA GLU A 16 -13.27 20.20 2.09
C GLU A 16 -11.99 19.93 2.89
N MET A 17 -10.89 19.75 2.16
CA MET A 17 -9.59 19.43 2.74
C MET A 17 -8.56 20.44 2.27
N PRO A 18 -7.70 20.99 3.15
CA PRO A 18 -6.66 21.91 2.72
C PRO A 18 -5.66 21.20 1.79
N ARG A 19 -5.06 21.95 0.87
CA ARG A 19 -3.96 21.45 0.04
C ARG A 19 -2.89 20.78 0.89
N GLY A 20 -2.40 19.64 0.42
CA GLY A 20 -1.43 18.80 1.14
C GLY A 20 -2.09 17.75 2.04
N SER A 21 -3.41 17.78 2.21
CA SER A 21 -4.13 16.68 2.88
C SER A 21 -4.01 15.39 2.09
N THR A 22 -4.14 14.29 2.81
CA THR A 22 -4.00 12.92 2.34
C THR A 22 -5.29 12.12 2.56
N PRO A 23 -5.46 10.96 1.91
CA PRO A 23 -6.57 10.06 2.25
C PRO A 23 -6.63 9.66 3.73
N ALA A 24 -5.48 9.54 4.41
CA ALA A 24 -5.42 9.29 5.85
C ALA A 24 -6.11 10.40 6.66
N ASP A 25 -5.90 11.67 6.29
CA ASP A 25 -6.53 12.81 6.95
C ASP A 25 -8.05 12.79 6.79
N VAL A 26 -8.54 12.41 5.60
CA VAL A 26 -9.97 12.23 5.34
C VAL A 26 -10.54 11.11 6.21
N ALA A 27 -9.86 9.96 6.30
CA ALA A 27 -10.27 8.85 7.14
C ALA A 27 -10.35 9.26 8.62
N ALA A 28 -9.35 10.00 9.12
CA ALA A 28 -9.33 10.55 10.48
C ALA A 28 -10.46 11.55 10.74
N ALA A 29 -10.78 12.40 9.76
CA ALA A 29 -11.88 13.35 9.85
C ALA A 29 -13.28 12.69 9.82
N ILE A 30 -13.39 11.48 9.25
CA ILE A 30 -14.63 10.68 9.31
C ILE A 30 -14.74 10.01 10.69
N GLY A 31 -13.65 9.42 11.19
CA GLY A 31 -13.58 8.93 12.56
C GLY A 31 -12.45 7.95 12.82
N PRO A 32 -12.06 7.77 14.09
CA PRO A 32 -10.89 6.98 14.48
C PRO A 32 -10.99 5.50 14.08
N GLY A 33 -12.21 4.95 14.03
CA GLY A 33 -12.44 3.58 13.59
C GLY A 33 -12.10 3.37 12.12
N LEU A 34 -12.50 4.31 11.25
CA LEU A 34 -12.20 4.23 9.82
C LEU A 34 -10.71 4.54 9.55
N ALA A 35 -10.14 5.52 10.26
CA ALA A 35 -8.71 5.80 10.19
C ALA A 35 -7.85 4.57 10.53
N LYS A 36 -8.27 3.80 11.53
CA LYS A 36 -7.59 2.54 11.90
C LYS A 36 -7.81 1.42 10.87
N ALA A 37 -8.97 1.39 10.22
CA ALA A 37 -9.35 0.31 9.31
C ALA A 37 -8.88 0.51 7.86
N ALA A 38 -8.53 1.74 7.47
CA ALA A 38 -8.07 2.07 6.15
C ALA A 38 -6.69 1.42 5.88
N LEU A 39 -6.57 0.74 4.74
CA LEU A 39 -5.36 0.10 4.25
C LEU A 39 -4.74 0.90 3.10
N ALA A 40 -5.59 1.33 2.17
CA ALA A 40 -5.21 2.13 1.01
C ALA A 40 -6.36 3.06 0.60
N ALA A 41 -6.17 3.83 -0.47
CA ALA A 41 -7.20 4.69 -1.02
C ALA A 41 -7.28 4.55 -2.53
N ARG A 42 -8.50 4.50 -3.05
CA ARG A 42 -8.78 4.68 -4.47
C ARG A 42 -9.09 6.15 -4.72
N VAL A 43 -8.19 6.85 -5.38
CA VAL A 43 -8.30 8.28 -5.71
C VAL A 43 -8.50 8.40 -7.22
N ASN A 44 -9.67 8.89 -7.64
CA ASN A 44 -10.05 8.99 -9.05
C ASN A 44 -9.90 7.66 -9.82
N GLY A 45 -10.19 6.54 -9.15
CA GLY A 45 -10.10 5.19 -9.71
C GLY A 45 -8.74 4.49 -9.51
N GLU A 46 -7.68 5.22 -9.20
CA GLU A 46 -6.33 4.67 -9.00
C GLU A 46 -6.08 4.31 -7.53
N LEU A 47 -5.56 3.10 -7.27
CA LEU A 47 -5.16 2.67 -5.93
C LEU A 47 -3.84 3.34 -5.53
N ARG A 48 -3.82 3.97 -4.35
CA ARG A 48 -2.70 4.78 -3.85
C ARG A 48 -2.58 4.65 -2.33
N ASP A 49 -1.38 4.95 -1.83
CA ASP A 49 -1.09 5.01 -0.40
C ASP A 49 -1.93 6.08 0.31
N LEU A 50 -2.27 5.79 1.57
CA LEU A 50 -3.03 6.71 2.43
C LEU A 50 -2.28 8.01 2.74
N THR A 51 -0.95 8.00 2.64
CA THR A 51 -0.08 9.15 2.95
C THR A 51 0.24 10.00 1.73
N ARG A 52 -0.19 9.58 0.53
CA ARG A 52 0.04 10.36 -0.70
C ARG A 52 -0.92 11.56 -0.74
N PRO A 53 -0.42 12.80 -0.80
CA PRO A 53 -1.29 13.98 -0.84
C PRO A 53 -2.16 14.03 -2.09
N PHE A 54 -3.33 14.68 -1.96
CA PHE A 54 -4.15 15.01 -3.12
C PHE A 54 -3.50 16.10 -3.97
N ASP A 55 -3.64 15.97 -5.29
CA ASP A 55 -3.18 16.97 -6.27
C ASP A 55 -4.27 18.01 -6.63
N GLY A 56 -5.50 17.81 -6.14
CA GLY A 56 -6.66 18.63 -6.45
C GLY A 56 -7.96 18.00 -5.93
N ASP A 57 -9.10 18.49 -6.42
CA ASP A 57 -10.40 17.85 -6.22
C ASP A 57 -10.37 16.39 -6.67
N ALA A 58 -10.98 15.50 -5.88
CA ALA A 58 -10.90 14.07 -6.14
C ALA A 58 -12.13 13.30 -5.65
N GLN A 59 -12.37 12.16 -6.29
CA GLN A 59 -13.22 11.11 -5.77
C GLN A 59 -12.36 10.16 -4.93
N LEU A 60 -12.76 9.93 -3.68
CA LEU A 60 -12.06 9.06 -2.75
C LEU A 60 -12.96 7.89 -2.35
N ALA A 61 -12.44 6.68 -2.46
CA ALA A 61 -12.94 5.51 -1.73
C ALA A 61 -11.80 4.96 -0.86
N LEU A 62 -12.04 4.79 0.43
CA LEU A 62 -11.07 4.17 1.34
C LEU A 62 -11.20 2.66 1.24
N VAL A 63 -10.08 1.99 1.04
CA VAL A 63 -9.98 0.53 1.00
C VAL A 63 -9.72 0.03 2.40
N THR A 64 -10.46 -0.98 2.83
CA THR A 64 -10.36 -1.61 4.14
C THR A 64 -10.23 -3.12 3.99
N ALA A 65 -10.04 -3.84 5.09
CA ALA A 65 -10.05 -5.32 5.07
C ALA A 65 -11.39 -5.94 4.59
N ARG A 66 -12.45 -5.14 4.43
CA ARG A 66 -13.73 -5.60 3.86
C ARG A 66 -13.72 -5.65 2.34
N ASP A 67 -12.80 -4.93 1.72
CA ASP A 67 -12.61 -4.88 0.27
C ASP A 67 -11.68 -6.03 -0.13
N GLU A 68 -12.17 -7.27 -0.01
CA GLU A 68 -11.36 -8.50 0.05
C GLU A 68 -10.33 -8.63 -1.08
N THR A 69 -10.70 -8.27 -2.31
CA THR A 69 -9.79 -8.35 -3.47
C THR A 69 -8.61 -7.39 -3.33
N ASP A 70 -8.88 -6.09 -3.13
CA ASP A 70 -7.83 -5.07 -2.97
C ASP A 70 -7.00 -5.34 -1.70
N ALA A 71 -7.65 -5.71 -0.60
CA ALA A 71 -6.98 -5.99 0.67
C ALA A 71 -6.04 -7.20 0.59
N LEU A 72 -6.45 -8.27 -0.10
CA LEU A 72 -5.62 -9.45 -0.27
C LEU A 72 -4.43 -9.19 -1.20
N GLU A 73 -4.63 -8.44 -2.28
CA GLU A 73 -3.54 -8.03 -3.18
C GLU A 73 -2.49 -7.18 -2.44
N LEU A 74 -2.93 -6.19 -1.67
CA LEU A 74 -2.05 -5.37 -0.83
C LEU A 74 -1.26 -6.22 0.18
N ALA A 75 -1.94 -7.10 0.92
CA ALA A 75 -1.28 -7.97 1.90
C ALA A 75 -0.24 -8.89 1.25
N ARG A 76 -0.53 -9.45 0.08
CA ARG A 76 0.41 -10.28 -0.68
C ARG A 76 1.64 -9.49 -1.12
N HIS A 77 1.46 -8.25 -1.56
CA HIS A 77 2.56 -7.37 -1.94
C HIS A 77 3.44 -7.05 -0.72
N ASP A 78 2.84 -6.70 0.41
CA ASP A 78 3.56 -6.42 1.65
C ASP A 78 4.35 -7.65 2.15
N PHE A 79 3.78 -8.85 2.03
CA PHE A 79 4.51 -10.07 2.36
C PHE A 79 5.68 -10.36 1.42
N ALA A 80 5.61 -9.97 0.14
CA ALA A 80 6.76 -10.00 -0.74
C ALA A 80 7.89 -9.10 -0.19
N HIS A 81 7.58 -7.88 0.24
CA HIS A 81 8.57 -7.00 0.87
C HIS A 81 9.16 -7.58 2.16
N VAL A 82 8.33 -8.19 3.02
CA VAL A 82 8.82 -8.88 4.23
C VAL A 82 9.77 -10.02 3.87
N LEU A 83 9.47 -10.81 2.84
CA LEU A 83 10.37 -11.86 2.35
C LEU A 83 11.70 -11.28 1.87
N ALA A 84 11.67 -10.23 1.04
CA ALA A 84 12.90 -9.59 0.56
C ALA A 84 13.77 -9.05 1.71
N GLU A 85 13.16 -8.37 2.69
CA GLU A 85 13.86 -7.87 3.87
C GLU A 85 14.48 -9.00 4.68
N ALA A 86 13.74 -10.09 4.92
CA ALA A 86 14.24 -11.24 5.66
C ALA A 86 15.43 -11.90 4.96
N VAL A 87 15.36 -12.10 3.64
CA VAL A 87 16.45 -12.67 2.85
C VAL A 87 17.69 -11.78 2.88
N GLN A 88 17.54 -10.45 2.75
CA GLN A 88 18.67 -9.52 2.83
C GLN A 88 19.30 -9.47 4.24
N ALA A 89 18.50 -9.61 5.29
CA ALA A 89 18.98 -9.66 6.66
C ALA A 89 19.77 -10.96 6.95
N LEU A 90 19.28 -12.10 6.48
CA LEU A 90 19.95 -13.40 6.65
C LEU A 90 21.21 -13.52 5.79
N TRP A 91 21.17 -13.01 4.56
CA TRP A 91 22.27 -13.07 3.60
C TRP A 91 22.59 -11.67 3.04
N PRO A 92 23.40 -10.89 3.77
CA PRO A 92 23.81 -9.55 3.34
C PRO A 92 24.48 -9.57 1.96
N GLY A 93 24.08 -8.62 1.11
CA GLY A 93 24.53 -8.53 -0.28
C GLY A 93 23.64 -9.26 -1.30
N THR A 94 22.55 -9.91 -0.85
CA THR A 94 21.49 -10.38 -1.76
C THR A 94 20.93 -9.21 -2.56
N GLN A 95 20.85 -9.37 -3.88
CA GLN A 95 20.21 -8.39 -4.75
C GLN A 95 18.74 -8.73 -4.94
N ILE A 96 17.89 -7.70 -4.89
CA ILE A 96 16.44 -7.79 -4.95
C ILE A 96 15.97 -7.11 -6.24
N THR A 97 15.09 -7.76 -7.02
CA THR A 97 14.66 -7.24 -8.33
C THR A 97 13.16 -6.95 -8.38
N PHE A 98 12.32 -7.98 -8.47
CA PHE A 98 10.89 -7.85 -8.74
C PHE A 98 10.12 -8.80 -7.85
N GLY A 99 9.11 -8.29 -7.13
CA GLY A 99 8.34 -9.08 -6.18
C GLY A 99 6.87 -8.72 -6.18
N PRO A 100 6.08 -9.28 -7.12
CA PRO A 100 4.67 -8.94 -7.27
C PRO A 100 3.80 -9.79 -6.33
N ALA A 101 2.61 -9.26 -6.02
CA ALA A 101 1.47 -10.08 -5.67
C ALA A 101 0.95 -10.83 -6.91
N THR A 102 0.37 -12.00 -6.71
CA THR A 102 -0.25 -12.83 -7.76
C THR A 102 -1.62 -13.30 -7.30
N ASP A 103 -2.38 -13.94 -8.21
CA ASP A 103 -3.70 -14.50 -7.91
C ASP A 103 -3.65 -15.59 -6.83
N ASP A 104 -2.54 -16.32 -6.73
CA ASP A 104 -2.36 -17.44 -5.80
C ASP A 104 -1.36 -17.17 -4.66
N GLY A 105 -0.74 -15.99 -4.61
CA GLY A 105 0.25 -15.66 -3.58
C GLY A 105 1.10 -14.45 -3.91
N PHE A 106 2.41 -14.60 -3.71
CA PHE A 106 3.44 -13.62 -4.05
C PHE A 106 4.76 -14.34 -4.26
N TYR A 107 5.73 -13.69 -4.91
CA TYR A 107 7.10 -14.18 -4.99
C TYR A 107 8.07 -13.01 -4.97
N TYR A 108 9.38 -13.31 -4.90
CA TYR A 108 10.42 -12.31 -5.12
C TYR A 108 11.60 -12.89 -5.90
N ASP A 109 11.98 -12.20 -6.98
CA ASP A 109 13.20 -12.49 -7.72
C ASP A 109 14.41 -11.93 -6.96
N VAL A 110 15.29 -12.83 -6.54
CA VAL A 110 16.49 -12.51 -5.75
C VAL A 110 17.73 -13.18 -6.36
N MET A 111 18.89 -12.52 -6.21
CA MET A 111 20.19 -13.08 -6.55
C MET A 111 21.03 -13.22 -5.29
N ALA A 112 21.48 -14.44 -5.01
CA ALA A 112 22.36 -14.72 -3.88
C ALA A 112 23.66 -13.90 -3.96
N PRO A 113 24.23 -13.48 -2.82
CA PRO A 113 25.50 -12.76 -2.82
C PRO A 113 26.61 -13.68 -3.32
N ALA A 114 27.60 -13.09 -3.99
CA ALA A 114 28.74 -13.81 -4.58
C ALA A 114 29.58 -14.60 -3.56
N SER A 115 29.39 -14.37 -2.26
CA SER A 115 30.03 -15.08 -1.16
C SER A 115 29.39 -16.42 -0.82
N ARG A 116 28.27 -16.81 -1.45
CA ARG A 116 27.62 -18.10 -1.23
C ARG A 116 27.14 -18.75 -2.52
N GLU A 117 26.83 -20.04 -2.42
CA GLU A 117 26.09 -20.80 -3.42
C GLU A 117 24.64 -20.29 -3.56
N PRO A 118 23.96 -20.56 -4.69
CA PRO A 118 22.53 -20.28 -4.86
C PRO A 118 21.66 -20.82 -3.72
N PHE A 119 20.47 -20.24 -3.55
CA PHE A 119 19.49 -20.71 -2.57
C PHE A 119 19.02 -22.14 -2.89
N SER A 120 18.75 -22.91 -1.84
CA SER A 120 18.37 -24.32 -1.89
C SER A 120 17.18 -24.61 -0.97
N MET A 121 16.68 -25.85 -0.96
CA MET A 121 15.56 -26.24 -0.09
C MET A 121 15.90 -26.19 1.40
N ASP A 122 17.19 -26.24 1.76
CA ASP A 122 17.64 -26.14 3.15
C ASP A 122 17.57 -24.68 3.67
N ASP A 123 17.38 -23.70 2.79
CA ASP A 123 17.22 -22.27 3.12
C ASP A 123 15.74 -21.87 3.38
N LEU A 124 14.77 -22.78 3.15
CA LEU A 124 13.33 -22.58 3.36
C LEU A 124 12.88 -23.10 4.73
#